data_AF-A0A956K9N3-F1
#
_entry.id   AF-A0A956K9N3-F1
#
_cell.length_a   1.000
_cell.length_b   1.000
_cell.length_c   1.000
_cell.angle_alpha   90.00
_cell.angle_beta   90.00
_cell.angle_gamma   90.00
#
_symmetry.space_group_name_H-M   'P 1'
#
loop_
_entity.id
_entity.type
_entity.pdbx_description
1 polymer ?
#
loop_
_entity_poly.entity_id
_entity_poly.type
_entity_poly.pdbx_seq_one_letter_code
_entity_poly.pdbx_strand_id
1 'polypeptide(L)'
;MLDMGFEADMDQILGALPRERQSALFSATFPDAIDALSRAHLRDPARVCIDEAQQAGPEIEQRVLMTAAADESKYAALLGVLDRHPCPSALVFCNLKATVAELTRALAAEGLSVACLHGDLEQFDRNRVMAMFRNHSVRLLIATDVAARGLDVEDLELVINYDLPRQAETYLHRIGRTGRAGKSGLAVSLASARERGLLDAIARLTGTPLPRSDAPSPDEGSGERRRQAWAASMDTIQISGGRKQKVRPGDILGALTGEAGGLAAADVGKIEIHDHLAHVAVAKTVSRAAVRALDNGRIKGKRFRATLVRA
;
A
#
# COMPACT_ATOMS: atom_id res chain seq x y z
N MET A 1 0.31 4.29 -17.58
CA MET A 1 1.30 3.72 -18.51
C MET A 1 1.82 4.83 -19.42
N LEU A 2 0.93 5.55 -20.11
CA LEU A 2 1.30 6.70 -20.93
C LEU A 2 1.99 7.83 -20.13
N ASP A 3 1.44 8.22 -18.97
CA ASP A 3 2.02 9.30 -18.14
C ASP A 3 3.42 9.00 -17.57
N MET A 4 3.88 7.75 -17.69
CA MET A 4 5.17 7.28 -17.21
C MET A 4 6.22 7.17 -18.34
N GLY A 5 5.86 7.57 -19.56
CA GLY A 5 6.77 7.56 -20.72
C GLY A 5 6.90 6.20 -21.43
N PHE A 6 6.04 5.23 -21.14
CA PHE A 6 6.07 3.89 -21.77
C PHE A 6 5.43 3.85 -23.17
N GLU A 7 5.20 4.99 -23.82
CA GLU A 7 4.52 5.04 -25.12
C GLU A 7 5.31 4.30 -26.21
N ALA A 8 6.61 4.59 -26.31
CA ALA A 8 7.49 3.92 -27.27
C ALA A 8 7.58 2.40 -27.04
N ASP A 9 7.66 1.97 -25.77
CA ASP A 9 7.70 0.55 -25.42
C ASP A 9 6.38 -0.15 -25.78
N MET A 10 5.25 0.50 -25.56
CA MET A 10 3.95 -0.05 -25.94
C MET A 10 3.81 -0.15 -27.46
N ASP A 11 4.20 0.87 -28.23
CA ASP A 11 4.14 0.82 -29.69
C ASP A 11 5.03 -0.29 -30.25
N GLN A 12 6.21 -0.51 -29.67
CA GLN A 12 7.09 -1.62 -30.05
C GLN A 12 6.43 -2.97 -29.79
N ILE A 13 5.85 -3.17 -28.60
CA ILE A 13 5.14 -4.41 -28.25
C ILE A 13 3.95 -4.62 -29.18
N LEU A 14 3.10 -3.60 -29.35
CA LEU A 14 1.89 -3.66 -30.16
C LEU A 14 2.19 -3.87 -31.65
N GLY A 15 3.32 -3.35 -32.14
CA GLY A 15 3.83 -3.58 -33.50
C GLY A 15 4.33 -5.00 -33.75
N ALA A 16 4.78 -5.70 -32.70
CA ALA A 16 5.20 -7.11 -32.80
C ALA A 16 4.03 -8.10 -32.69
N LEU A 17 2.83 -7.65 -32.31
CA LEU A 17 1.66 -8.52 -32.17
C LEU A 17 1.00 -8.83 -33.52
N PRO A 18 0.35 -10.00 -33.65
CA PRO A 18 -0.49 -10.32 -34.80
C PRO A 18 -1.53 -9.24 -35.08
N ARG A 19 -1.81 -9.02 -36.38
CA ARG A 19 -2.83 -8.07 -36.83
C ARG A 19 -4.24 -8.49 -36.42
N GLU A 20 -4.52 -9.79 -36.41
CA GLU A 20 -5.80 -10.34 -35.96
C GLU A 20 -5.66 -10.77 -34.51
N ARG A 21 -6.28 -9.99 -33.63
CA ARG A 21 -6.29 -10.22 -32.18
C ARG A 21 -7.52 -9.57 -31.57
N GLN A 22 -7.96 -10.12 -30.45
CA GLN A 22 -8.84 -9.41 -29.54
C GLN A 22 -7.97 -8.52 -28.65
N SER A 23 -8.40 -7.29 -28.40
CA SER A 23 -7.70 -6.35 -27.52
C SER A 23 -8.72 -5.68 -26.60
N ALA A 24 -8.36 -5.56 -25.33
CA ALA A 24 -9.16 -4.88 -24.32
C ALA A 24 -8.29 -3.81 -23.66
N LEU A 25 -8.83 -2.60 -23.56
CA LEU A 25 -8.20 -1.47 -22.88
C LEU A 25 -8.99 -1.17 -21.62
N PHE A 26 -8.30 -1.14 -20.49
CA PHE A 26 -8.87 -0.77 -19.20
C PHE A 26 -8.19 0.50 -18.70
N SER A 27 -8.99 1.51 -18.38
CA SER A 27 -8.48 2.74 -17.78
C SER A 27 -9.51 3.28 -16.80
N ALA A 28 -9.02 3.83 -15.68
CA ALA A 28 -9.86 4.51 -14.70
C ALA A 28 -10.28 5.91 -15.19
N THR A 29 -9.43 6.55 -15.98
CA THR A 29 -9.69 7.85 -16.61
C THR A 29 -9.54 7.74 -18.12
N PHE A 30 -10.22 8.58 -18.90
CA PHE A 30 -10.20 8.51 -20.36
C PHE A 30 -9.74 9.83 -21.02
N PRO A 31 -8.51 10.30 -20.74
CA PRO A 31 -7.96 11.51 -21.39
C PRO A 31 -7.66 11.28 -22.88
N ASP A 32 -7.45 12.34 -23.64
CA ASP A 32 -7.23 12.31 -25.10
C ASP A 32 -6.11 11.35 -25.53
N ALA A 33 -5.05 11.21 -24.73
CA ALA A 33 -3.96 10.27 -25.00
C ALA A 33 -4.41 8.79 -24.94
N ILE A 34 -5.30 8.45 -24.00
CA ILE A 34 -5.90 7.11 -23.91
C ILE A 34 -6.90 6.89 -25.05
N ASP A 35 -7.65 7.92 -25.44
CA ASP A 35 -8.54 7.84 -26.60
C ASP A 35 -7.77 7.64 -27.91
N ALA A 36 -6.65 8.35 -28.09
CA ALA A 36 -5.74 8.16 -29.22
C ALA A 36 -5.19 6.73 -29.26
N LEU A 37 -4.75 6.19 -28.11
CA LEU A 37 -4.27 4.81 -28.00
C LEU A 37 -5.38 3.80 -28.35
N SER A 38 -6.60 4.03 -27.85
CA SER A 38 -7.77 3.21 -28.16
C SER A 38 -8.06 3.19 -29.67
N ARG A 39 -7.97 4.33 -30.36
CA ARG A 39 -8.22 4.42 -31.80
C ARG A 39 -7.10 3.79 -32.62
N ALA A 40 -5.86 3.91 -32.18
CA ALA A 40 -4.70 3.37 -32.89
C ALA A 40 -4.64 1.83 -32.82
N HIS A 41 -5.02 1.25 -31.68
CA HIS A 41 -4.70 -0.15 -31.37
C HIS A 41 -5.90 -1.09 -31.19
N LEU A 42 -7.13 -0.57 -31.14
CA LEU A 42 -8.36 -1.37 -31.10
C LEU A 42 -9.10 -1.31 -32.44
N ARG A 43 -9.79 -2.39 -32.80
CA ARG A 43 -10.70 -2.45 -33.96
C ARG A 43 -12.13 -2.51 -33.48
N ASP A 44 -12.93 -1.51 -33.87
CA ASP A 44 -14.36 -1.39 -33.52
C ASP A 44 -14.68 -1.76 -32.05
N PRO A 45 -14.07 -1.07 -31.06
CA PRO A 45 -14.21 -1.45 -29.67
C PRO A 45 -15.59 -1.12 -29.13
N ALA A 46 -16.25 -2.11 -28.53
CA ALA A 46 -17.38 -1.84 -27.64
C ALA A 46 -16.89 -1.02 -26.43
N ARG A 47 -17.53 0.12 -26.17
CA ARG A 47 -17.22 0.96 -25.00
C ARG A 47 -18.18 0.63 -23.87
N VAL A 48 -17.62 0.20 -22.74
CA VAL A 48 -18.35 0.02 -21.48
C VAL A 48 -17.87 1.12 -20.53
N CYS A 49 -18.68 2.14 -20.37
CA CYS A 49 -18.45 3.21 -19.40
C CYS A 49 -19.27 2.89 -18.15
N ILE A 50 -18.62 2.93 -16.99
CA ILE A 50 -19.32 2.89 -15.71
C ILE A 50 -19.51 4.35 -15.32
N ASP A 51 -20.74 4.85 -15.42
CA ASP A 51 -21.09 6.18 -14.95
C ASP A 51 -20.93 6.22 -13.43
N GLU A 52 -19.94 6.98 -12.95
CA GLU A 52 -19.67 7.20 -11.52
C GLU A 52 -20.88 7.85 -10.80
N ALA A 53 -21.81 8.46 -11.56
CA ALA A 53 -22.96 9.18 -11.01
C ALA A 53 -24.02 8.30 -10.31
N GLN A 54 -24.00 6.97 -10.48
CA GLN A 54 -25.04 6.08 -9.91
C GLN A 54 -24.58 5.09 -8.84
N GLN A 55 -23.28 5.07 -8.52
CA GLN A 55 -22.83 4.48 -7.27
C GLN A 55 -22.47 5.64 -6.36
N ALA A 56 -23.14 5.78 -5.22
CA ALA A 56 -22.56 6.54 -4.12
C ALA A 56 -21.18 5.91 -3.89
N GLY A 57 -20.16 6.56 -4.44
CA GLY A 57 -18.79 6.09 -4.36
C GLY A 57 -18.46 5.88 -2.88
N PRO A 58 -17.49 5.02 -2.58
CA PRO A 58 -17.05 4.89 -1.20
C PRO A 58 -16.78 6.26 -0.59
N GLU A 59 -17.31 6.49 0.61
CA GLU A 59 -17.21 7.78 1.29
C GLU A 59 -15.75 7.96 1.77
N ILE A 60 -14.92 8.45 0.85
CA ILE A 60 -13.56 8.88 1.17
C ILE A 60 -13.65 10.31 1.67
N GLU A 61 -13.52 10.47 2.98
CA GLU A 61 -13.35 11.78 3.59
C GLU A 61 -11.99 12.34 3.15
N GLN A 62 -12.00 13.49 2.47
CA GLN A 62 -10.80 14.15 1.97
C GLN A 62 -10.51 15.40 2.79
N ARG A 63 -9.29 15.52 3.32
CA ARG A 63 -8.85 16.69 4.08
C ARG A 63 -7.52 17.20 3.55
N VAL A 64 -7.40 18.51 3.41
CA VAL A 64 -6.15 19.19 3.08
C VAL A 64 -5.66 19.92 4.32
N LEU A 65 -4.43 19.61 4.74
CA LEU A 65 -3.76 20.20 5.88
C LEU A 65 -2.67 21.15 5.38
N MET A 66 -2.89 22.44 5.62
CA MET A 66 -2.00 23.50 5.16
C MET A 66 -0.79 23.62 6.08
N THR A 67 0.41 23.36 5.57
CA THR A 67 1.67 23.50 6.33
C THR A 67 2.31 24.85 6.07
N ALA A 68 3.08 25.35 7.05
CA ALA A 68 4.05 26.41 6.78
C ALA A 68 5.07 25.87 5.76
N ALA A 69 5.61 26.73 4.89
CA ALA A 69 6.32 26.33 3.67
C ALA A 69 7.70 25.66 3.87
N ALA A 70 8.02 25.13 5.06
CA ALA A 70 9.26 24.43 5.38
C ALA A 70 9.03 22.91 5.45
N ASP A 71 10.01 22.11 5.00
CA ASP A 71 9.95 20.64 5.02
C ASP A 71 9.78 20.07 6.45
N GLU A 72 10.39 20.73 7.44
CA GLU A 72 10.23 20.43 8.87
C GLU A 72 8.76 20.55 9.33
N SER A 73 7.99 21.46 8.71
CA SER A 73 6.57 21.63 8.98
C SER A 73 5.72 20.47 8.43
N LYS A 74 6.10 19.86 7.30
CA LYS A 74 5.41 18.67 6.76
C LYS A 74 5.66 17.43 7.61
N TYR A 75 6.88 17.25 8.12
CA TYR A 75 7.17 16.13 9.03
C TYR A 75 6.39 16.26 10.34
N ALA A 76 6.39 17.45 10.95
CA ALA A 76 5.58 17.73 12.14
C ALA A 76 4.08 17.51 11.88
N ALA A 77 3.57 17.95 10.73
CA ALA A 77 2.20 17.72 10.32
C ALA A 77 1.86 16.23 10.17
N LEU A 78 2.77 15.44 9.57
CA LEU A 78 2.60 13.99 9.48
C LEU A 78 2.47 13.38 10.88
N LEU A 79 3.37 13.73 11.81
CA LEU A 79 3.30 13.24 13.18
C LEU A 79 1.97 13.61 13.86
N GLY A 80 1.50 14.85 13.69
CA GLY A 80 0.20 15.30 14.22
C GLY A 80 -1.01 14.59 13.59
N VAL A 81 -0.91 14.15 12.34
CA VAL A 81 -1.92 13.28 11.70
C VAL A 81 -1.89 11.88 12.33
N LEU A 82 -0.70 11.31 12.51
CA LEU A 82 -0.52 9.98 13.12
C LEU A 82 -0.98 9.93 14.58
N ASP A 83 -0.89 11.05 15.31
CA ASP A 83 -1.39 11.17 16.69
C ASP A 83 -2.93 11.14 16.79
N ARG A 84 -3.60 11.75 15.80
CA ARG A 84 -5.06 11.89 15.77
C ARG A 84 -5.79 10.73 15.13
N HIS A 85 -5.13 10.02 14.23
CA HIS A 85 -5.74 8.98 13.42
C HIS A 85 -5.00 7.64 13.58
N PRO A 86 -4.87 7.09 14.79
CA PRO A 86 -4.32 5.76 14.97
C PRO A 86 -5.25 4.74 14.30
N CYS A 87 -4.71 3.99 13.34
CA CYS A 87 -5.45 2.96 12.59
C CYS A 87 -4.54 1.74 12.33
N PRO A 88 -5.07 0.56 12.01
CA PRO A 88 -4.29 -0.67 11.84
C PRO A 88 -3.14 -0.53 10.84
N SER A 89 -3.35 0.19 9.75
CA SER A 89 -2.33 0.44 8.72
C SER A 89 -2.61 1.70 7.92
N ALA A 90 -1.56 2.45 7.56
CA ALA A 90 -1.64 3.60 6.67
C ALA A 90 -0.58 3.57 5.58
N LEU A 91 -0.91 4.18 4.45
CA LEU A 91 -0.01 4.37 3.31
C LEU A 91 0.28 5.85 3.14
N VAL A 92 1.57 6.19 3.14
CA VAL A 92 2.07 7.55 2.95
C VAL A 92 2.73 7.65 1.58
N PHE A 93 2.24 8.53 0.74
CA PHE A 93 2.78 8.78 -0.59
C PHE A 93 3.75 9.95 -0.60
N CYS A 94 4.93 9.72 -1.17
CA CYS A 94 5.93 10.73 -1.48
C CYS A 94 6.24 10.72 -2.99
N ASN A 95 6.66 11.85 -3.53
CA ASN A 95 7.00 11.94 -4.95
C ASN A 95 8.39 11.38 -5.27
N LEU A 96 9.34 11.53 -4.34
CA LEU A 96 10.74 11.18 -4.55
C LEU A 96 11.17 10.00 -3.66
N LYS A 97 11.99 9.10 -4.21
CA LYS A 97 12.57 7.99 -3.46
C LYS A 97 13.47 8.43 -2.30
N ALA A 98 14.13 9.58 -2.43
CA ALA A 98 14.95 10.16 -1.38
C ALA A 98 14.08 10.51 -0.15
N THR A 99 12.95 11.18 -0.37
CA THR A 99 11.97 11.51 0.67
C THR A 99 11.41 10.24 1.32
N VAL A 100 11.11 9.20 0.54
CA VAL A 100 10.68 7.90 1.09
C VAL A 100 11.73 7.33 2.06
N ALA A 101 13.00 7.30 1.66
CA ALA A 101 14.09 6.74 2.47
C ALA A 101 14.39 7.58 3.72
N GLU A 102 14.34 8.90 3.61
CA GLU A 102 14.51 9.83 4.73
C GLU A 102 13.37 9.69 5.74
N LEU A 103 12.12 9.75 5.28
CA LEU A 103 10.95 9.67 6.12
C LEU A 103 10.85 8.32 6.84
N THR A 104 11.19 7.23 6.15
CA THR A 104 11.25 5.89 6.74
C THR A 104 12.28 5.82 7.86
N ARG A 105 13.47 6.39 7.68
CA ARG A 105 14.49 6.47 8.73
C ARG A 105 14.03 7.29 9.93
N ALA A 106 13.43 8.46 9.69
CA ALA A 106 12.96 9.35 10.74
C ALA A 106 11.87 8.69 11.59
N LEU A 107 10.85 8.11 10.95
CA LEU A 107 9.76 7.41 11.64
C LEU A 107 10.24 6.14 12.35
N ALA A 108 11.23 5.43 11.79
CA ALA A 108 11.83 4.27 12.45
C ALA A 108 12.64 4.68 13.70
N ALA A 109 13.35 5.81 13.65
CA ALA A 109 14.07 6.35 14.80
C ALA A 109 13.13 6.78 15.94
N GLU A 110 11.91 7.22 15.59
CA GLU A 110 10.82 7.46 16.56
C GLU A 110 10.28 6.17 17.19
N GLY A 111 10.64 4.99 16.66
CA GLY A 111 10.18 3.67 17.12
C GLY A 111 8.88 3.20 16.48
N LEU A 112 8.45 3.82 15.37
CA LEU A 112 7.21 3.44 14.67
C LEU A 112 7.43 2.21 13.78
N SER A 113 6.37 1.41 13.60
CA SER A 113 6.37 0.27 12.69
C SER A 113 6.23 0.74 11.25
N VAL A 114 7.37 0.95 10.58
CA VAL A 114 7.44 1.54 9.23
C VAL A 114 8.30 0.72 8.28
N ALA A 115 7.93 0.71 6.99
CA ALA A 115 8.78 0.25 5.90
C ALA A 115 8.58 1.13 4.66
N CYS A 116 9.50 1.02 3.70
CA CYS A 116 9.44 1.76 2.45
C CYS A 116 9.11 0.87 1.24
N LEU A 117 8.53 1.48 0.21
CA LEU A 117 8.36 0.86 -1.10
C LEU A 117 8.68 1.86 -2.23
N HIS A 118 9.79 1.65 -2.91
CA HIS A 118 10.23 2.47 -4.04
C HIS A 118 10.82 1.61 -5.17
N GLY A 119 11.06 2.21 -6.34
CA GLY A 119 11.45 1.50 -7.57
C GLY A 119 12.84 0.85 -7.56
N ASP A 120 13.70 1.18 -6.60
CA ASP A 120 15.04 0.57 -6.48
C ASP A 120 15.01 -0.76 -5.70
N LEU A 121 13.88 -1.14 -5.09
CA LEU A 121 13.75 -2.42 -4.40
C LEU A 121 13.68 -3.56 -5.41
N GLU A 122 14.46 -4.61 -5.16
CA GLU A 122 14.34 -5.86 -5.91
C GLU A 122 12.95 -6.47 -5.69
N GLN A 123 12.48 -7.25 -6.66
CA GLN A 123 11.15 -7.87 -6.60
C GLN A 123 10.98 -8.75 -5.35
N PHE A 124 12.06 -9.39 -4.89
CA PHE A 124 12.06 -10.18 -3.66
C PHE A 124 11.79 -9.31 -2.42
N ASP A 125 12.50 -8.20 -2.25
CA ASP A 125 12.31 -7.28 -1.13
C ASP A 125 10.95 -6.58 -1.20
N ARG A 126 10.49 -6.23 -2.40
CA ARG A 126 9.12 -5.73 -2.61
C ARG A 126 8.09 -6.73 -2.09
N ASN A 127 8.18 -7.99 -2.49
CA ASN A 127 7.24 -9.02 -2.01
C ASN A 127 7.28 -9.18 -0.48
N ARG A 128 8.46 -9.06 0.12
CA ARG A 128 8.70 -9.15 1.56
C ARG A 128 8.04 -8.00 2.32
N VAL A 129 8.28 -6.76 1.91
CA VAL A 129 7.64 -5.56 2.48
C VAL A 129 6.12 -5.66 2.37
N MET A 130 5.63 -6.09 1.22
CA MET A 130 4.20 -6.24 0.99
C MET A 130 3.54 -7.32 1.85
N ALA A 131 4.22 -8.45 2.06
CA ALA A 131 3.73 -9.47 2.99
C ALA A 131 3.68 -8.93 4.42
N MET A 132 4.72 -8.22 4.88
CA MET A 132 4.73 -7.61 6.21
C MET A 132 3.61 -6.59 6.40
N PHE A 133 3.35 -5.76 5.40
CA PHE A 133 2.32 -4.73 5.47
C PHE A 133 0.91 -5.35 5.50
N ARG A 134 0.60 -6.31 4.63
CA ARG A 134 -0.69 -7.05 4.64
C ARG A 134 -0.94 -7.83 5.93
N ASN A 135 0.13 -8.26 6.59
CA ASN A 135 0.07 -9.01 7.84
C ASN A 135 0.10 -8.11 9.09
N HIS A 136 0.08 -6.78 8.93
CA HIS A 136 0.21 -5.81 10.02
C HIS A 136 1.49 -5.95 10.86
N SER A 137 2.54 -6.55 10.27
CA SER A 137 3.91 -6.53 10.83
C SER A 137 4.64 -5.23 10.55
N VAL A 138 4.20 -4.53 9.51
CA VAL A 138 4.48 -3.12 9.26
C VAL A 138 3.13 -2.40 9.25
N ARG A 139 3.04 -1.25 9.93
CA ARG A 139 1.78 -0.47 10.01
C ARG A 139 1.82 0.81 9.19
N LEU A 140 3.00 1.36 8.93
CA LEU A 140 3.20 2.51 8.06
C LEU A 140 3.99 2.08 6.83
N LEU A 141 3.40 2.23 5.65
CA LEU A 141 4.11 2.03 4.39
C LEU A 141 4.37 3.38 3.73
N ILE A 142 5.64 3.72 3.50
CA ILE A 142 6.02 4.95 2.79
C ILE A 142 6.37 4.58 1.35
N ALA A 143 5.68 5.14 0.36
CA ALA A 143 5.82 4.70 -1.02
C ALA A 143 5.84 5.82 -2.06
N THR A 144 6.46 5.53 -3.22
CA THR A 144 6.30 6.34 -4.44
C THR A 144 5.16 5.81 -5.31
N ASP A 145 4.62 6.65 -6.20
CA ASP A 145 3.54 6.25 -7.13
C ASP A 145 3.89 5.03 -7.98
N VAL A 146 5.12 5.00 -8.52
CA VAL A 146 5.61 3.91 -9.37
C VAL A 146 5.55 2.58 -8.62
N ALA A 147 6.01 2.59 -7.36
CA ALA A 147 6.09 1.39 -6.55
C ALA A 147 4.71 1.00 -5.99
N ALA A 148 3.82 1.98 -5.81
CA ALA A 148 2.49 1.79 -5.27
C ALA A 148 1.42 1.40 -6.31
N ARG A 149 1.71 1.51 -7.60
CA ARG A 149 0.83 1.02 -8.66
C ARG A 149 0.74 -0.50 -8.65
N GLY A 150 -0.49 -1.01 -8.75
CA GLY A 150 -0.77 -2.45 -8.70
C GLY A 150 -0.53 -3.08 -7.34
N LEU A 151 -0.44 -2.28 -6.27
CA LEU A 151 -0.41 -2.83 -4.92
C LEU A 151 -1.77 -3.44 -4.57
N ASP A 152 -1.74 -4.73 -4.24
CA ASP A 152 -2.81 -5.45 -3.55
C ASP A 152 -2.78 -5.11 -2.04
N VAL A 153 -2.91 -3.80 -1.75
CA VAL A 153 -3.30 -3.28 -0.44
C VAL A 153 -4.39 -2.27 -0.68
N GLU A 154 -5.56 -2.85 -0.86
CA GLU A 154 -6.83 -2.16 -0.92
C GLU A 154 -7.43 -2.14 0.51
N ASP A 155 -8.42 -1.28 0.73
CA ASP A 155 -9.13 -1.14 2.02
C ASP A 155 -8.30 -0.59 3.20
N LEU A 156 -7.37 0.33 2.94
CA LEU A 156 -6.70 1.05 4.04
C LEU A 156 -7.65 2.02 4.72
N GLU A 157 -7.48 2.25 6.02
CA GLU A 157 -8.26 3.26 6.77
C GLU A 157 -7.73 4.68 6.55
N LEU A 158 -6.42 4.82 6.31
CA LEU A 158 -5.75 6.10 6.17
C LEU A 158 -4.77 6.09 4.99
N VAL A 159 -4.95 7.06 4.09
CA VAL A 159 -4.00 7.40 3.04
C VAL A 159 -3.51 8.82 3.27
N ILE A 160 -2.20 9.02 3.26
CA ILE A 160 -1.58 10.33 3.47
C ILE A 160 -0.77 10.71 2.22
N ASN A 161 -1.14 11.80 1.56
CA ASN A 161 -0.28 12.43 0.56
C ASN A 161 0.68 13.37 1.29
N TYR A 162 1.89 12.88 1.59
CA TYR A 162 2.94 13.72 2.17
C TYR A 162 3.39 14.79 1.16
N ASP A 163 3.56 14.35 -0.09
CA ASP A 163 3.69 15.25 -1.23
C ASP A 163 2.42 15.20 -2.07
N LEU A 164 1.91 16.34 -2.52
CA LEU A 164 0.85 16.34 -3.52
C LEU A 164 1.36 15.73 -4.83
N PRO A 165 0.54 14.92 -5.53
CA PRO A 165 0.93 14.39 -6.82
C PRO A 165 1.07 15.54 -7.84
N ARG A 166 2.00 15.38 -8.77
CA ARG A 166 2.25 16.37 -9.83
C ARG A 166 1.11 16.46 -10.85
N GLN A 167 0.30 15.42 -10.95
CA GLN A 167 -0.84 15.29 -11.85
C GLN A 167 -2.10 14.98 -11.02
N ALA A 168 -3.22 15.58 -11.37
CA ALA A 168 -4.48 15.45 -10.62
C ALA A 168 -5.04 14.01 -10.68
N GLU A 169 -4.85 13.31 -11.79
CA GLU A 169 -5.31 11.94 -12.01
C GLU A 169 -4.62 10.96 -11.03
N THR A 170 -3.35 11.23 -10.73
CA THR A 170 -2.60 10.45 -9.75
C THR A 170 -3.19 10.58 -8.34
N TYR A 171 -3.80 11.71 -8.00
CA TYR A 171 -4.48 11.90 -6.72
C TYR A 171 -5.60 10.87 -6.50
N LEU A 172 -6.46 10.68 -7.51
CA LEU A 172 -7.55 9.71 -7.46
C LEU A 172 -7.02 8.27 -7.25
N HIS A 173 -5.92 7.92 -7.92
CA HIS A 173 -5.28 6.61 -7.74
C HIS A 173 -4.68 6.38 -6.35
N ARG A 174 -4.19 7.45 -5.70
CA ARG A 174 -3.65 7.40 -4.35
C ARG A 174 -4.77 7.25 -3.32
N ILE A 175 -5.78 8.13 -3.37
CA ILE A 175 -6.87 8.10 -2.40
C ILE A 175 -7.75 6.86 -2.58
N GLY A 176 -7.85 6.31 -3.79
CA GLY A 176 -8.55 5.05 -4.05
C GLY A 176 -7.93 3.79 -3.43
N ARG A 177 -6.87 3.94 -2.62
CA ARG A 177 -6.32 2.89 -1.73
C ARG A 177 -7.09 2.79 -0.40
N THR A 178 -7.90 3.80 -0.08
CA THR A 178 -8.84 3.80 1.03
C THR A 178 -10.28 3.84 0.51
N GLY A 179 -11.25 3.60 1.39
CA GLY A 179 -12.67 3.63 1.08
C GLY A 179 -13.02 2.66 -0.04
N ARG A 180 -13.08 1.37 0.24
CA ARG A 180 -13.53 0.34 -0.70
C ARG A 180 -14.41 -0.65 0.05
N ALA A 181 -15.18 -1.44 -0.69
CA ALA A 181 -16.13 -2.43 -0.13
C ALA A 181 -17.15 -1.85 0.89
N GLY A 182 -17.60 -0.61 0.69
CA GLY A 182 -18.62 0.04 1.55
C GLY A 182 -18.10 0.58 2.89
N LYS A 183 -16.78 0.58 3.11
CA LYS A 183 -16.15 1.22 4.27
C LYS A 183 -15.83 2.68 3.98
N SER A 184 -15.96 3.55 4.97
CA SER A 184 -15.44 4.92 4.93
C SER A 184 -13.92 4.91 4.97
N GLY A 185 -13.29 5.82 4.25
CA GLY A 185 -11.84 5.99 4.20
C GLY A 185 -11.42 7.42 4.50
N LEU A 186 -10.22 7.63 5.04
CA LEU A 186 -9.67 8.97 5.24
C LEU A 186 -8.46 9.20 4.34
N ALA A 187 -8.53 10.24 3.51
CA ALA A 187 -7.44 10.72 2.68
C ALA A 187 -6.99 12.11 3.15
N VAL A 188 -5.77 12.19 3.68
CA VAL A 188 -5.16 13.44 4.16
C VAL A 188 -4.08 13.89 3.20
N SER A 189 -4.12 15.14 2.76
CA SER A 189 -3.08 15.75 1.93
C SER A 189 -2.36 16.85 2.67
N LEU A 190 -1.03 16.77 2.77
CA LEU A 190 -0.20 17.85 3.28
C LEU A 190 0.18 18.78 2.13
N ALA A 191 -0.10 20.07 2.29
CA ALA A 191 0.12 21.05 1.25
C ALA A 191 0.65 22.37 1.80
N SER A 192 1.60 22.98 1.12
CA SER A 192 2.05 24.34 1.43
C SER A 192 1.36 25.37 0.54
N ALA A 193 1.50 26.66 0.86
CA ALA A 193 0.99 27.75 0.03
C ALA A 193 1.52 27.71 -1.43
N ARG A 194 2.71 27.13 -1.65
CA ARG A 194 3.33 27.00 -2.97
C ARG A 194 2.65 25.97 -3.86
N GLU A 195 1.94 25.00 -3.27
CA GLU A 195 1.29 23.90 -3.99
C GLU A 195 -0.19 24.20 -4.30
N ARG A 196 -0.65 25.45 -4.11
CA ARG A 196 -2.03 25.87 -4.37
C ARG A 196 -2.51 25.53 -5.78
N GLY A 197 -1.65 25.72 -6.79
CA GLY A 197 -1.97 25.37 -8.17
C GLY A 197 -2.28 23.88 -8.38
N LEU A 198 -1.58 22.98 -7.66
CA LEU A 198 -1.85 21.55 -7.69
C LEU A 198 -3.19 21.22 -7.01
N LEU A 199 -3.46 21.83 -5.85
CA LEU A 199 -4.76 21.67 -5.16
C LEU A 199 -5.92 22.12 -6.04
N ASP A 200 -5.78 23.23 -6.75
CA ASP A 200 -6.83 23.75 -7.62
C ASP A 200 -7.03 22.86 -8.86
N ALA A 201 -5.97 22.24 -9.38
CA ALA A 201 -6.08 21.23 -10.44
C ALA A 201 -6.82 19.97 -9.96
N ILE A 202 -6.52 19.49 -8.75
CA ILE A 202 -7.23 18.36 -8.14
C ILE A 202 -8.70 18.69 -7.93
N ALA A 203 -9.02 19.85 -7.35
CA ALA A 203 -10.40 20.27 -7.10
C ALA A 203 -11.23 20.42 -8.39
N ARG A 204 -10.60 20.85 -9.49
CA ARG A 204 -11.25 20.88 -10.81
C ARG A 204 -11.57 19.47 -11.33
N LEU A 205 -10.65 18.52 -11.14
CA LEU A 205 -10.86 17.13 -11.57
C LEU A 205 -11.92 16.42 -10.72
N THR A 206 -11.92 16.61 -9.40
CA THR A 206 -12.89 15.98 -8.48
C THR A 206 -14.26 16.64 -8.51
N GLY A 207 -14.40 17.80 -9.15
CA GLY A 207 -15.64 18.58 -9.20
C GLY A 207 -16.11 19.13 -7.85
N THR A 208 -15.29 19.02 -6.79
CA THR A 208 -15.63 19.39 -5.41
C THR A 208 -14.49 20.18 -4.76
N PRO A 209 -14.79 21.25 -4.00
CA PRO A 209 -13.78 21.92 -3.19
C PRO A 209 -13.22 20.97 -2.14
N LEU A 210 -11.89 20.88 -2.04
CA LEU A 210 -11.23 20.13 -1.00
C LEU A 210 -11.24 20.93 0.32
N PRO A 211 -11.84 20.41 1.42
CA PRO A 211 -11.82 21.08 2.72
C PRO A 211 -10.38 21.31 3.19
N ARG A 212 -10.06 22.56 3.56
CA ARG A 212 -8.72 22.97 3.98
C ARG A 212 -8.75 23.40 5.44
N SER A 213 -7.81 22.92 6.24
CA SER A 213 -7.56 23.39 7.61
C SER A 213 -6.06 23.50 7.85
N ASP A 214 -5.68 24.18 8.93
CA ASP A 214 -4.27 24.24 9.30
C ASP A 214 -3.73 22.87 9.69
N ALA A 215 -2.48 22.63 9.34
CA ALA A 215 -1.82 21.40 9.68
C ALA A 215 -1.60 21.31 11.20
N PRO A 216 -1.79 20.11 11.77
CA PRO A 216 -1.58 19.92 13.17
C PRO A 216 -0.12 20.01 13.57
N SER A 217 0.16 20.63 14.70
CA SER A 217 1.37 20.29 15.44
C SER A 217 1.23 18.88 16.01
N PRO A 218 2.33 18.12 16.15
CA PRO A 218 2.33 16.92 16.97
C PRO A 218 1.93 17.31 18.40
N ASP A 219 1.16 16.45 19.06
CA ASP A 219 0.74 16.70 20.44
C ASP A 219 1.99 16.69 21.34
N GLU A 220 2.15 17.66 22.25
CA GLU A 220 3.31 17.69 23.15
C GLU A 220 3.39 16.41 24.00
N GLY A 221 4.57 15.79 24.08
CA GLY A 221 4.79 14.55 24.84
C GLY A 221 4.11 13.30 24.27
N SER A 222 3.49 13.38 23.08
CA SER A 222 2.76 12.26 22.47
C SER A 222 3.62 11.12 21.92
N GLY A 223 4.94 11.28 21.86
CA GLY A 223 5.84 10.32 21.21
C GLY A 223 5.66 8.87 21.70
N GLU A 224 5.50 8.66 23.01
CA GLU A 224 5.27 7.33 23.57
C GLU A 224 3.90 6.76 23.19
N ARG A 225 2.85 7.58 23.29
CA ARG A 225 1.49 7.21 22.86
C ARG A 225 1.47 6.87 21.37
N ARG A 226 2.15 7.64 20.53
CA ARG A 226 2.28 7.41 19.08
C ARG A 226 3.00 6.09 18.80
N ARG A 227 4.13 5.84 19.48
CA ARG A 227 4.86 4.56 19.39
C ARG A 227 3.96 3.37 19.70
N GLN A 228 3.24 3.43 20.81
CA GLN A 228 2.34 2.35 21.20
C GLN A 228 1.18 2.20 20.21
N ALA A 229 0.58 3.32 19.79
CA ALA A 229 -0.55 3.34 18.87
C ALA A 229 -0.19 2.82 17.47
N TRP A 230 1.06 2.90 17.06
CA TRP A 230 1.58 2.43 15.76
C TRP A 230 2.55 1.23 15.88
N ALA A 231 2.62 0.59 17.04
CA ALA A 231 3.38 -0.65 17.21
C ALA A 231 2.71 -1.80 16.44
N ALA A 232 3.51 -2.63 15.75
CA ALA A 232 3.01 -3.86 15.14
C ALA A 232 2.64 -4.89 16.21
N SER A 233 1.43 -5.44 16.11
CA SER A 233 0.93 -6.53 16.95
C SER A 233 1.29 -7.92 16.41
N MET A 234 1.61 -8.00 15.11
CA MET A 234 1.92 -9.24 14.41
C MET A 234 3.37 -9.24 13.91
N ASP A 235 3.98 -10.42 13.81
CA ASP A 235 5.20 -10.65 13.05
C ASP A 235 4.89 -11.55 11.84
N THR A 236 5.63 -11.37 10.75
CA THR A 236 5.49 -12.21 9.55
C THR A 236 6.58 -13.25 9.53
N ILE A 237 6.20 -14.52 9.38
CA ILE A 237 7.12 -15.63 9.17
C ILE A 237 7.09 -16.03 7.69
N GLN A 238 8.26 -16.12 7.07
CA GLN A 238 8.44 -16.72 5.77
C GLN A 238 8.80 -18.20 5.92
N ILE A 239 8.12 -19.06 5.16
CA ILE A 239 8.35 -20.49 5.11
C ILE A 239 8.84 -20.83 3.69
N SER A 240 9.91 -21.62 3.59
CA SER A 240 10.53 -22.03 2.32
C SER A 240 9.72 -23.07 1.52
N GLY A 241 8.40 -23.14 1.72
CA GLY A 241 7.51 -24.11 1.08
C GLY A 241 6.22 -23.43 0.61
N GLY A 242 5.78 -23.75 -0.61
CA GLY A 242 4.63 -23.12 -1.26
C GLY A 242 3.76 -24.10 -2.04
N ARG A 243 2.98 -23.58 -2.99
CA ARG A 243 1.99 -24.34 -3.78
C ARG A 243 2.63 -25.48 -4.55
N LYS A 244 3.83 -25.30 -5.11
CA LYS A 244 4.56 -26.32 -5.88
C LYS A 244 5.00 -27.49 -5.01
N GLN A 245 5.21 -27.25 -3.71
CA GLN A 245 5.46 -28.30 -2.72
C GLN A 245 4.16 -28.87 -2.12
N LYS A 246 3.00 -28.50 -2.69
CA LYS A 246 1.65 -28.89 -2.28
C LYS A 246 1.30 -28.45 -0.86
N VAL A 247 1.92 -27.39 -0.35
CA VAL A 247 1.57 -26.76 0.93
C VAL A 247 0.24 -26.00 0.76
N ARG A 248 -0.61 -26.09 1.78
CA ARG A 248 -1.89 -25.38 1.89
C ARG A 248 -1.95 -24.60 3.21
N PRO A 249 -2.82 -23.58 3.31
CA PRO A 249 -2.95 -22.81 4.56
C PRO A 249 -3.23 -23.69 5.78
N GLY A 250 -4.12 -24.68 5.64
CA GLY A 250 -4.43 -25.62 6.72
C GLY A 250 -3.25 -26.46 7.20
N ASP A 251 -2.28 -26.78 6.31
CA ASP A 251 -1.07 -27.51 6.71
C ASP A 251 -0.19 -26.65 7.64
N ILE A 252 -0.08 -25.35 7.35
CA ILE A 252 0.70 -24.40 8.15
C ILE A 252 -0.01 -24.12 9.48
N LEU A 253 -1.33 -23.90 9.44
CA LEU A 253 -2.15 -23.70 10.63
C LEU A 253 -2.03 -24.90 11.57
N GLY A 254 -2.20 -26.12 11.05
CA GLY A 254 -2.06 -27.35 11.84
C GLY A 254 -0.66 -27.54 12.43
N ALA A 255 0.40 -27.13 11.71
CA ALA A 255 1.76 -27.17 12.24
C ALA A 255 2.00 -26.17 13.39
N LEU A 256 1.28 -25.03 13.39
CA LEU A 256 1.38 -24.00 14.42
C LEU A 256 0.51 -24.30 15.64
N THR A 257 -0.70 -24.82 15.44
CA THR A 257 -1.69 -25.01 16.53
C THR A 257 -1.78 -26.43 17.05
N GLY A 258 -1.22 -27.42 16.33
CA GLY A 258 -1.19 -28.81 16.79
C GLY A 258 -0.26 -29.02 17.99
N GLU A 259 -0.18 -30.26 18.48
CA GLU A 259 0.61 -30.60 19.69
C GLU A 259 2.08 -30.14 19.62
N ALA A 260 2.69 -30.15 18.43
CA ALA A 260 4.07 -29.72 18.23
C ALA A 260 4.25 -28.18 18.25
N GLY A 261 3.20 -27.43 17.96
CA GLY A 261 3.24 -25.97 17.89
C GLY A 261 2.68 -25.31 19.14
N GLY A 262 1.54 -25.78 19.65
CA GLY A 262 0.95 -25.33 20.91
C GLY A 262 0.44 -23.88 20.91
N LEU A 263 0.34 -23.23 19.75
CA LEU A 263 -0.20 -21.87 19.64
C LEU A 263 -1.73 -21.89 19.62
N ALA A 264 -2.35 -20.84 20.15
CA ALA A 264 -3.78 -20.62 19.97
C ALA A 264 -4.06 -20.22 18.52
N ALA A 265 -5.19 -20.69 17.96
CA ALA A 265 -5.60 -20.30 16.61
C ALA A 265 -5.77 -18.78 16.46
N ALA A 266 -6.15 -18.08 17.53
CA ALA A 266 -6.26 -16.62 17.57
C ALA A 266 -4.91 -15.89 17.41
N ASP A 267 -3.80 -16.56 17.72
CA ASP A 267 -2.46 -16.00 17.54
C ASP A 267 -1.96 -16.13 16.09
N VAL A 268 -2.69 -16.84 15.22
CA VAL A 268 -2.33 -17.04 13.82
C VAL A 268 -3.24 -16.20 12.93
N GLY A 269 -2.65 -15.26 12.21
CA GLY A 269 -3.35 -14.38 11.28
C GLY A 269 -3.34 -14.93 9.85
N LYS A 270 -3.30 -14.01 8.89
CA LYS A 270 -3.35 -14.31 7.44
C LYS A 270 -2.23 -15.29 7.04
N ILE A 271 -2.58 -16.31 6.25
CA ILE A 271 -1.64 -17.24 5.63
C ILE A 271 -1.71 -17.07 4.11
N GLU A 272 -0.61 -16.63 3.52
CA GLU A 272 -0.46 -16.41 2.08
C GLU A 272 0.45 -17.47 1.49
N ILE A 273 -0.05 -18.26 0.54
CA ILE A 273 0.75 -19.28 -0.15
C ILE A 273 1.14 -18.75 -1.53
N HIS A 274 2.43 -18.72 -1.81
CA HIS A 274 3.01 -18.46 -3.14
C HIS A 274 3.57 -19.75 -3.74
N ASP A 275 4.11 -19.71 -4.94
CA ASP A 275 4.56 -20.92 -5.65
C ASP A 275 5.65 -21.70 -4.91
N HIS A 276 6.64 -21.00 -4.38
CA HIS A 276 7.83 -21.57 -3.75
C HIS A 276 7.97 -21.26 -2.25
N LEU A 277 7.20 -20.31 -1.74
CA LEU A 277 7.25 -19.84 -0.37
C LEU A 277 5.85 -19.57 0.17
N ALA A 278 5.73 -19.44 1.48
CA ALA A 278 4.52 -18.99 2.15
C ALA A 278 4.84 -17.94 3.20
N HIS A 279 3.89 -17.06 3.48
CA HIS A 279 3.94 -16.11 4.58
C HIS A 279 2.81 -16.40 5.56
N VAL A 280 3.09 -16.32 6.85
CA VAL A 280 2.07 -16.41 7.91
C VAL A 280 2.28 -15.28 8.90
N ALA A 281 1.21 -14.56 9.20
CA ALA A 281 1.17 -13.60 10.29
C ALA A 281 0.98 -14.36 11.62
N VAL A 282 1.76 -14.02 12.64
CA VAL A 282 1.59 -14.55 14.00
C VAL A 282 1.68 -13.43 15.03
N ALA A 283 0.99 -13.56 16.15
CA ALA A 283 1.09 -12.57 17.23
C ALA A 283 2.54 -12.43 17.70
N LYS A 284 2.99 -11.19 17.89
CA LYS A 284 4.38 -10.85 18.23
C LYS A 284 4.85 -11.51 19.53
N THR A 285 3.94 -11.75 20.46
CA THR A 285 4.18 -12.45 21.73
C THR A 285 4.63 -13.90 21.55
N VAL A 286 4.17 -14.57 20.49
CA VAL A 286 4.44 -16.00 20.23
C VAL A 286 5.33 -16.23 19.01
N SER A 287 5.80 -15.18 18.34
CA SER A 287 6.49 -15.30 17.04
C SER A 287 7.76 -16.16 17.09
N ARG A 288 8.54 -16.05 18.17
CA ARG A 288 9.72 -16.91 18.41
C ARG A 288 9.37 -18.38 18.67
N ALA A 289 8.22 -18.64 19.29
CA ALA A 289 7.72 -20.00 19.48
C ALA A 289 7.23 -20.57 18.15
N ALA A 290 6.46 -19.79 17.38
CA ALA A 290 5.98 -20.15 16.05
C ALA A 290 7.11 -20.54 15.08
N VAL A 291 8.20 -19.75 15.02
CA VAL A 291 9.35 -20.11 14.19
C VAL A 291 9.96 -21.43 14.61
N ARG A 292 10.17 -21.65 15.91
CA ARG A 292 10.74 -22.91 16.43
C ARG A 292 9.84 -24.11 16.14
N ALA A 293 8.52 -23.93 16.25
CA ALA A 293 7.55 -24.96 15.91
C ALA A 293 7.61 -25.33 14.42
N LEU A 294 7.67 -24.34 13.53
CA LEU A 294 7.73 -24.56 12.08
C LEU A 294 9.07 -25.16 11.62
N ASP A 295 10.19 -24.72 12.20
CA ASP A 295 11.54 -25.14 11.80
C ASP A 295 11.86 -26.58 12.28
N ASN A 296 11.41 -26.95 13.49
CA ASN A 296 11.59 -28.30 14.04
C ASN A 296 10.49 -29.28 13.63
N GLY A 297 9.30 -28.75 13.34
CA GLY A 297 8.11 -29.51 13.00
C GLY A 297 8.10 -30.04 11.57
N ARG A 298 6.94 -30.56 11.17
CA ARG A 298 6.69 -31.00 9.81
C ARG A 298 5.40 -30.38 9.31
N ILE A 299 5.45 -29.81 8.11
CA ILE A 299 4.30 -29.35 7.36
C ILE A 299 4.04 -30.41 6.31
N LYS A 300 2.90 -31.12 6.39
CA LYS A 300 2.58 -32.23 5.48
C LYS A 300 3.68 -33.30 5.44
N GLY A 301 4.20 -33.66 6.60
CA GLY A 301 5.25 -34.69 6.74
C GLY A 301 6.64 -34.28 6.23
N LYS A 302 6.83 -33.04 5.74
CA LYS A 302 8.11 -32.51 5.25
C LYS A 302 8.61 -31.36 6.15
N ARG A 303 9.93 -31.19 6.20
CA ARG A 303 10.56 -30.05 6.88
C ARG A 303 10.71 -28.88 5.92
N PHE A 304 10.47 -27.68 6.42
CA PHE A 304 10.69 -26.44 5.71
C PHE A 304 11.40 -25.47 6.64
N ARG A 305 12.25 -24.61 6.07
CA ARG A 305 12.90 -23.57 6.85
C ARG A 305 11.89 -22.45 7.11
N ALA A 306 11.82 -22.00 8.36
CA ALA A 306 10.97 -20.88 8.76
C ALA A 306 11.83 -19.74 9.34
N THR A 307 11.58 -18.52 8.92
CA THR A 307 12.35 -17.34 9.37
C THR A 307 11.43 -16.15 9.57
N LEU A 308 11.67 -15.36 10.63
CA LEU A 308 11.03 -14.05 10.76
C LEU A 308 11.48 -13.15 9.62
N VAL A 309 10.50 -12.53 8.98
CA VAL A 309 10.72 -11.45 8.04
C VAL A 309 10.98 -10.17 8.83
N ARG A 310 12.07 -9.47 8.50
CA ARG A 310 12.40 -8.17 9.12
C ARG A 310 12.14 -7.05 8.13
N ALA A 311 11.78 -5.87 8.60
CA ALA A 311 11.85 -4.64 7.81
C ALA A 311 13.32 -4.23 7.63
#